data_AF-A0A7S0AHV3-F1
#
_entry.id   AF-A0A7S0AHV3-F1
#
_cell.length_a   1.000
_cell.length_b   1.000
_cell.length_c   1.000
_cell.angle_alpha   90.00
_cell.angle_beta   90.00
_cell.angle_gamma   90.00
#
_symmetry.space_group_name_H-M   'P 1'
#
loop_
_entity.id
_entity.type
_entity.pdbx_description
1 polymer ?
#
loop_
_entity_poly.entity_id
_entity_poly.type
_entity_poly.pdbx_seq_one_letter_code
_entity_poly.pdbx_strand_id
1 'polypeptide(L)'
;IYNQIILGISSCDFVSSIIFILADIPGATSESFCKAQGFFLQLGFAAMFYNVSLTLFYMLTITQGWTESRIRRKRIYLLGIPFGFGLILACAGIPMYLSLGHVCWLPSIFLTDLFGASPLTSIFVGVVPICVAIASITVMQA
;
A
#
# COMPACT_ATOMS: atom_id res chain seq x y z
N ILE A 1 8.65 16.96 6.71
CA ILE A 1 7.70 15.99 6.07
C ILE A 1 8.33 14.61 5.92
N TYR A 2 9.57 14.56 5.43
CA TYR A 2 10.40 13.37 5.29
C TYR A 2 10.29 12.36 6.46
N ASN A 3 10.57 12.77 7.70
CA ASN A 3 10.49 11.89 8.88
C ASN A 3 9.13 11.21 9.06
N GLN A 4 8.04 11.86 8.65
CA GLN A 4 6.69 11.32 8.79
C GLN A 4 6.39 10.26 7.72
N ILE A 5 6.96 10.40 6.52
CA ILE A 5 6.85 9.37 5.47
C ILE A 5 7.63 8.13 5.89
N ILE A 6 8.85 8.31 6.42
CA ILE A 6 9.66 7.19 6.93
C ILE A 6 8.95 6.48 8.08
N LEU A 7 8.38 7.24 9.03
CA LEU A 7 7.62 6.66 10.12
C LEU A 7 6.42 5.84 9.60
N GLY A 8 5.77 6.31 8.53
CA GLY A 8 4.72 5.55 7.83
C GLY A 8 5.23 4.21 7.30
N ILE A 9 6.34 4.20 6.55
CA ILE A 9 6.96 2.99 6.01
C ILE A 9 7.32 2.01 7.13
N SER A 10 8.05 2.47 8.15
CA SER A 10 8.46 1.64 9.28
C SER A 10 7.26 1.08 10.06
N SER A 11 6.18 1.85 10.21
CA SER A 11 4.97 1.35 10.88
C SER A 11 4.30 0.22 10.10
N CYS A 12 4.23 0.32 8.77
CA CYS A 12 3.69 -0.73 7.90
C CYS A 12 4.54 -2.01 7.95
N ASP A 13 5.87 -1.87 7.93
CA ASP A 13 6.80 -3.01 8.00
C ASP A 13 6.73 -3.71 9.36
N PHE A 14 6.63 -2.92 10.44
CA PHE A 14 6.49 -3.45 11.79
C PHE A 14 5.17 -4.23 11.97
N VAL A 15 4.05 -3.66 11.52
CA VAL A 15 2.74 -4.33 11.53
C VAL A 15 2.79 -5.63 10.72
N SER A 16 3.33 -5.58 9.51
CA SER A 16 3.44 -6.77 8.64
C SER A 16 4.28 -7.86 9.29
N SER A 17 5.41 -7.50 9.92
CA SER A 17 6.28 -8.44 10.62
C SER A 17 5.58 -9.13 11.80
N ILE A 18 4.80 -8.37 12.59
CA ILE A 18 4.01 -8.95 13.69
C ILE A 18 3.00 -9.96 13.15
N ILE A 19 2.33 -9.64 12.04
CA ILE A 19 1.33 -10.52 11.43
C ILE A 19 1.96 -11.83 10.94
N PHE A 20 3.18 -11.80 10.39
CA PHE A 20 3.91 -13.02 10.05
C PHE A 20 4.26 -13.87 11.27
N ILE A 21 4.60 -13.27 12.40
CA ILE A 21 4.86 -14.01 13.65
C ILE A 21 3.56 -14.64 14.17
N LEU A 22 2.46 -13.90 14.14
CA LEU A 22 1.14 -14.37 14.57
C LEU A 22 0.52 -15.40 13.62
N ALA A 23 1.09 -15.57 12.42
CA ALA A 23 0.63 -16.53 11.44
C ALA A 23 0.85 -17.99 11.89
N ASP A 24 1.84 -18.23 12.74
CA ASP A 24 2.28 -19.57 13.14
C ASP A 24 1.67 -20.04 14.47
N ILE A 25 0.80 -19.23 15.09
CA ILE A 25 0.15 -19.61 16.35
C ILE A 25 -0.99 -20.63 16.10
N PRO A 26 -1.16 -21.62 16.98
CA PRO A 26 -2.28 -22.56 16.89
C PRO A 26 -3.61 -21.80 17.08
N GLY A 27 -4.45 -21.82 16.04
CA GLY A 27 -5.71 -21.06 15.98
C GLY A 27 -5.73 -19.92 14.96
N ALA A 28 -4.58 -19.60 14.34
CA ALA A 28 -4.47 -18.63 13.26
C ALA A 28 -5.27 -19.01 11.99
N THR A 29 -5.65 -20.28 11.85
CA THR A 29 -6.45 -20.79 10.72
C THR A 29 -7.94 -20.47 10.83
N SER A 30 -8.38 -19.84 11.92
CA SER A 30 -9.77 -19.40 12.08
C SER A 30 -10.13 -18.38 10.98
N GLU A 31 -11.31 -18.51 10.35
CA GLU A 31 -11.71 -17.66 9.21
C GLU A 31 -11.67 -16.15 9.54
N SER A 32 -12.06 -15.78 10.76
CA SER A 32 -12.02 -14.41 11.24
C SER A 32 -10.60 -13.88 11.39
N PHE A 33 -9.70 -14.70 11.94
CA PHE A 33 -8.29 -14.37 12.10
C PHE A 33 -7.61 -14.26 10.73
N CYS A 34 -7.94 -15.16 9.81
CA CYS A 34 -7.42 -15.17 8.45
C CYS A 34 -7.76 -13.88 7.68
N LYS A 35 -9.01 -13.41 7.79
CA LYS A 35 -9.45 -12.14 7.20
C LYS A 35 -8.72 -10.95 7.82
N ALA A 36 -8.52 -10.95 9.13
CA ALA A 36 -7.77 -9.90 9.82
C ALA A 36 -6.30 -9.91 9.39
N GLN A 37 -5.66 -11.08 9.36
CA GLN A 37 -4.29 -11.27 8.91
C GLN A 37 -4.10 -10.77 7.47
N GLY A 38 -4.97 -11.20 6.55
CA GLY A 38 -4.94 -10.75 5.15
C GLY A 38 -5.14 -9.23 5.02
N PHE A 39 -6.05 -8.64 5.79
CA PHE A 39 -6.28 -7.20 5.80
C PHE A 39 -5.03 -6.40 6.22
N PHE A 40 -4.40 -6.76 7.33
CA PHE A 40 -3.21 -6.05 7.82
C PHE A 40 -2.01 -6.26 6.90
N LEU A 41 -1.87 -7.45 6.34
CA LEU A 41 -0.81 -7.76 5.39
C LEU A 41 -1.01 -6.98 4.07
N GLN A 42 -2.25 -6.85 3.60
CA GLN A 42 -2.59 -6.03 2.44
C GLN A 42 -2.39 -4.53 2.71
N LEU A 43 -2.67 -4.07 3.94
CA LEU A 43 -2.39 -2.70 4.36
C LEU A 43 -0.89 -2.39 4.33
N GLY A 44 -0.03 -3.41 4.50
CA GLY A 44 1.42 -3.31 4.30
C GLY A 44 1.82 -2.80 2.91
N PHE A 45 1.03 -3.02 1.87
CA PHE A 45 1.28 -2.45 0.54
C PHE A 45 1.25 -0.91 0.53
N ALA A 46 0.65 -0.25 1.53
CA ALA A 46 0.74 1.20 1.69
C ALA A 46 2.21 1.68 1.76
N ALA A 47 3.13 0.85 2.29
CA ALA A 47 4.56 1.15 2.32
C ALA A 47 5.14 1.41 0.91
N MET A 48 4.69 0.68 -0.10
CA MET A 48 5.11 0.89 -1.49
C MET A 48 4.68 2.28 -1.99
N PHE A 49 3.45 2.70 -1.68
CA PHE A 49 2.96 4.03 -2.05
C PHE A 49 3.63 5.16 -1.23
N TYR A 50 4.05 4.89 0.00
CA TYR A 50 4.88 5.82 0.77
C TYR A 50 6.27 6.00 0.15
N ASN A 51 6.88 4.94 -0.38
CA ASN A 51 8.15 5.01 -1.13
C ASN A 51 8.01 5.85 -2.42
N VAL A 52 6.88 5.73 -3.13
CA VAL A 52 6.56 6.60 -4.26
C VAL A 52 6.46 8.06 -3.80
N SER A 53 5.74 8.32 -2.70
CA SER A 53 5.60 9.67 -2.13
C SER A 53 6.93 10.27 -1.68
N LEU A 54 7.85 9.44 -1.17
CA LEU A 54 9.21 9.84 -0.84
C LEU A 54 10.01 10.25 -2.09
N THR A 55 9.87 9.48 -3.17
CA THR A 55 10.52 9.78 -4.45
C THR A 55 9.98 11.10 -5.02
N LEU A 56 8.67 11.34 -4.95
CA LEU A 56 8.05 12.61 -5.34
C LEU A 56 8.55 13.79 -4.50
N PHE A 57 8.72 13.60 -3.20
CA PHE A 57 9.29 14.62 -2.31
C PHE A 57 10.69 15.04 -2.76
N TYR A 58 11.57 14.07 -3.05
CA TYR A 58 12.91 14.36 -3.54
C TYR A 58 12.90 14.97 -4.94
N MET A 59 12.09 14.45 -5.86
CA MET A 59 11.97 14.97 -7.22
C MET A 59 11.53 16.44 -7.21
N LEU A 60 10.50 16.81 -6.45
CA LEU A 60 10.02 18.20 -6.36
C LEU A 60 11.06 19.13 -5.72
N THR A 61 11.79 18.63 -4.72
CA THR A 61 12.84 19.41 -4.06
C THR A 61 14.01 19.68 -5.01
N ILE A 62 14.45 18.67 -5.78
CA ILE A 62 15.61 18.76 -6.67
C ILE A 62 15.25 19.47 -7.98
N THR A 63 14.17 19.07 -8.65
CA THR A 63 13.83 19.56 -9.99
C THR A 63 13.11 20.90 -9.98
N GLN A 64 12.24 21.13 -9.00
CA GLN A 64 11.42 22.35 -8.92
C GLN A 64 11.87 23.32 -7.82
N GLY A 65 12.87 22.96 -7.02
CA GLY A 65 13.39 23.82 -5.95
C GLY A 65 12.34 24.15 -4.87
N TRP A 66 11.36 23.28 -4.66
CA TRP A 66 10.29 23.56 -3.70
C TRP A 66 10.82 23.64 -2.27
N THR A 67 10.45 24.72 -1.57
CA THR A 67 10.76 24.87 -0.15
C THR A 67 9.89 23.96 0.71
N GLU A 68 10.43 23.51 1.85
CA GLU A 68 9.73 22.59 2.76
C GLU A 68 8.36 23.16 3.22
N SER A 69 8.25 24.49 3.33
CA SER A 69 7.01 25.20 3.65
C SER A 69 5.90 25.03 2.60
N ARG A 70 6.24 24.94 1.31
CA ARG A 70 5.26 24.65 0.24
C ARG A 70 4.82 23.20 0.29
N ILE A 71 5.77 22.28 0.44
CA ILE A 71 5.49 20.85 0.52
C ILE A 71 4.62 20.53 1.75
N ARG A 72 4.87 21.20 2.88
CA ARG A 72 4.10 21.03 4.11
C ARG A 72 2.62 21.35 3.94
N ARG A 73 2.24 22.27 3.05
CA ARG A 73 0.82 22.54 2.73
C ARG A 73 0.15 21.38 1.99
N LYS A 74 0.90 20.64 1.17
CA LYS A 74 0.39 19.47 0.43
C LYS A 74 0.64 18.14 1.19
N ARG A 75 0.97 18.19 2.49
CA ARG A 75 1.21 17.02 3.36
C ARG A 75 0.09 15.98 3.30
N ILE A 76 -1.16 16.43 3.32
CA ILE A 76 -2.33 15.54 3.31
C ILE A 76 -2.38 14.71 2.04
N TYR A 77 -1.96 15.26 0.90
CA TYR A 77 -1.89 14.51 -0.34
C TYR A 77 -0.75 13.48 -0.31
N LEU A 78 0.44 13.88 0.15
CA LEU A 78 1.62 12.99 0.22
C LEU A 78 1.49 11.85 1.24
N LEU A 79 0.72 12.02 2.31
CA LEU A 79 0.53 10.95 3.32
C LEU A 79 -0.85 10.28 3.23
N GLY A 80 -1.88 11.02 2.85
CA GLY A 80 -3.27 10.56 2.84
C GLY A 80 -3.62 9.73 1.62
N ILE A 81 -3.10 10.08 0.44
CA ILE A 81 -3.26 9.27 -0.78
C ILE A 81 -2.70 7.85 -0.59
N PRO A 82 -1.42 7.66 -0.22
CA PRO A 82 -0.86 6.31 -0.08
C PRO A 82 -1.60 5.47 0.98
N PHE A 83 -1.98 6.08 2.09
CA PHE A 83 -2.75 5.40 3.14
C PHE A 83 -4.16 5.03 2.67
N GLY A 84 -4.87 5.98 2.04
CA GLY A 84 -6.22 5.78 1.55
C GLY A 84 -6.29 4.69 0.49
N PHE A 85 -5.35 4.67 -0.46
CA PHE A 85 -5.26 3.60 -1.46
C PHE A 85 -4.98 2.23 -0.82
N GLY A 86 -4.04 2.15 0.13
CA GLY A 86 -3.78 0.92 0.89
C GLY A 86 -5.02 0.43 1.64
N LEU A 87 -5.76 1.34 2.28
CA LEU A 87 -6.98 1.03 3.02
C LEU A 87 -8.11 0.57 2.10
N ILE A 88 -8.35 1.25 0.98
CA ILE A 88 -9.36 0.86 -0.01
C ILE A 88 -9.06 -0.54 -0.53
N LEU A 89 -7.80 -0.81 -0.87
CA LEU A 89 -7.38 -2.12 -1.38
C LEU A 89 -7.53 -3.22 -0.31
N ALA A 90 -7.17 -2.94 0.94
CA ALA A 90 -7.33 -3.86 2.06
C ALA A 90 -8.81 -4.14 2.35
N CYS A 91 -9.66 -3.12 2.34
CA CYS A 91 -11.11 -3.27 2.52
C CYS A 91 -11.75 -4.05 1.37
N ALA A 92 -11.35 -3.77 0.13
CA ALA A 92 -11.83 -4.49 -1.05
C ALA A 92 -11.44 -5.98 -1.02
N GLY A 93 -10.31 -6.32 -0.40
CA GLY A 93 -9.82 -7.70 -0.26
C GLY A 93 -10.52 -8.55 0.80
N ILE A 94 -11.26 -7.95 1.76
CA ILE A 94 -11.88 -8.66 2.90
C ILE A 94 -12.66 -9.94 2.50
N PRO A 95 -13.54 -9.92 1.48
CA PRO A 95 -14.31 -11.11 1.13
C PRO A 95 -13.49 -12.18 0.38
N MET A 96 -12.26 -11.87 -0.02
CA MET A 96 -11.44 -12.69 -0.93
C MET A 96 -10.20 -13.31 -0.26
N TYR A 97 -9.93 -13.02 1.01
CA TYR A 97 -8.78 -13.59 1.71
C TYR A 97 -8.99 -15.09 1.97
N LEU A 98 -8.05 -15.91 1.49
CA LEU A 98 -8.01 -17.35 1.75
C LEU A 98 -6.72 -17.73 2.49
N SER A 99 -6.81 -18.80 3.29
CA SER A 99 -5.67 -19.39 3.99
C SER A 99 -4.80 -20.17 3.00
N LEU A 100 -3.58 -19.70 2.77
CA LEU A 100 -2.58 -20.32 1.89
C LEU A 100 -1.43 -20.87 2.74
N GLY A 101 -1.66 -22.03 3.35
CA GLY A 101 -0.71 -22.66 4.26
C GLY A 101 -0.59 -21.89 5.56
N HIS A 102 0.49 -21.12 5.73
CA HIS A 102 0.81 -20.40 6.96
C HIS A 102 0.28 -18.97 6.97
N VAL A 103 -0.05 -18.38 5.81
CA VAL A 103 -0.51 -16.98 5.74
C VAL A 103 -1.80 -16.85 4.97
N CYS A 104 -2.60 -15.85 5.36
CA CYS A 104 -3.79 -15.49 4.63
C CYS A 104 -3.48 -14.41 3.60
N TRP A 105 -3.77 -14.73 2.34
CA TRP A 105 -3.43 -13.90 1.20
C TRP A 105 -4.53 -13.94 0.15
N LEU A 106 -4.54 -12.97 -0.76
CA LEU A 106 -5.42 -12.97 -1.93
C LEU A 106 -4.87 -13.94 -2.99
N PRO A 107 -5.50 -15.10 -3.25
CA PRO A 107 -5.01 -16.01 -4.27
C PRO A 107 -5.03 -15.34 -5.65
N SER A 108 -3.96 -15.54 -6.42
CA SER A 108 -3.82 -15.00 -7.79
C SER A 108 -4.95 -15.40 -8.73
N ILE A 109 -5.65 -16.50 -8.43
CA ILE A 109 -6.79 -17.01 -9.20
C ILE A 109 -7.93 -15.97 -9.29
N PHE A 110 -8.18 -15.21 -8.21
CA PHE A 110 -9.27 -14.24 -8.16
C PHE A 110 -8.94 -12.96 -8.93
N LEU A 111 -7.65 -12.60 -9.00
CA LEU A 111 -7.15 -11.55 -9.88
C LEU A 111 -7.32 -11.92 -11.37
N THR A 112 -7.16 -13.20 -11.74
CA THR A 112 -7.41 -13.69 -13.09
C THR A 112 -8.89 -13.77 -13.47
N ASP A 113 -9.79 -14.10 -12.55
CA ASP A 113 -11.23 -14.17 -12.83
C ASP A 113 -11.89 -12.79 -12.89
N LEU A 114 -11.41 -11.81 -12.12
CA LEU A 114 -11.92 -10.44 -12.16
C LEU A 114 -11.34 -9.61 -13.31
N PHE A 115 -10.10 -9.88 -13.76
CA PHE A 115 -9.41 -9.10 -14.80
C PHE A 115 -9.13 -9.83 -16.11
N GLY A 116 -9.48 -11.11 -16.24
CA GLY A 116 -9.25 -11.90 -17.44
C GLY A 116 -7.78 -12.24 -17.66
N ALA A 117 -7.49 -13.51 -17.94
CA ALA A 117 -6.14 -14.04 -18.14
C ALA A 117 -5.27 -13.19 -19.09
N SER A 118 -4.29 -12.47 -18.54
CA SER A 118 -3.21 -11.80 -19.28
C SER A 118 -2.16 -11.25 -18.28
N PRO A 119 -1.00 -10.70 -18.74
CA PRO A 119 0.05 -10.09 -17.90
C PRO A 119 -0.41 -8.85 -17.10
N LEU A 120 -1.72 -8.61 -16.99
CA LEU A 120 -2.34 -7.46 -16.37
C LEU A 120 -2.23 -7.43 -14.83
N THR A 121 -1.91 -8.55 -14.18
CA THR A 121 -1.67 -8.59 -12.73
C THR A 121 -0.38 -7.87 -12.33
N SER A 122 0.67 -7.94 -13.16
CA SER A 122 1.87 -7.10 -12.98
C SER A 122 1.62 -5.63 -13.38
N ILE A 123 0.67 -5.39 -14.28
CA ILE A 123 0.20 -4.05 -14.64
C ILE A 123 -0.62 -3.43 -13.50
N PHE A 124 -1.48 -4.15 -12.76
CA PHE A 124 -2.18 -3.54 -11.62
C PHE A 124 -1.23 -3.19 -10.47
N VAL A 125 -0.26 -4.05 -10.17
CA VAL A 125 0.75 -3.82 -9.12
C VAL A 125 1.80 -2.78 -9.55
N GLY A 126 2.05 -2.59 -10.85
CA GLY A 126 3.00 -1.61 -11.37
C GLY A 126 2.37 -0.29 -11.85
N VAL A 127 1.31 -0.36 -12.65
CA VAL A 127 0.63 0.79 -13.27
C VAL A 127 -0.26 1.54 -12.30
N VAL A 128 -0.92 0.91 -11.33
CA VAL A 128 -1.67 1.67 -10.31
C VAL A 128 -0.76 2.57 -9.49
N PRO A 129 0.38 2.13 -8.92
CA PRO A 129 1.29 3.04 -8.24
C PRO A 129 1.90 4.09 -9.17
N ILE A 130 2.13 3.78 -10.45
CA ILE A 130 2.59 4.78 -11.44
C ILE A 130 1.49 5.81 -11.74
N CYS A 131 0.24 5.40 -11.95
CA CYS A 131 -0.90 6.29 -12.19
C CYS A 131 -1.22 7.12 -10.96
N VAL A 132 -1.13 6.55 -9.76
CA VAL A 132 -1.25 7.29 -8.50
C VAL A 132 -0.10 8.28 -8.37
N ALA A 133 1.13 7.93 -8.74
CA ALA A 133 2.25 8.87 -8.78
C ALA A 133 1.98 10.02 -9.75
N ILE A 134 1.55 9.72 -10.97
CA ILE A 134 1.24 10.73 -12.01
C ILE A 134 0.08 11.62 -11.58
N ALA A 135 -0.99 11.06 -11.03
CA ALA A 135 -2.12 11.82 -10.49
C ALA A 135 -1.71 12.69 -9.29
N SER A 136 -0.81 12.19 -8.44
CA SER A 136 -0.23 12.97 -7.34
C SER A 136 0.60 14.13 -7.86
N ILE A 137 1.39 13.91 -8.91
CA ILE A 137 2.20 14.95 -9.56
C ILE A 137 1.28 16.01 -10.18
N THR A 138 0.25 15.64 -10.94
CA THR A 138 -0.66 16.59 -11.60
C THR A 138 -1.46 17.40 -10.58
N VAL A 139 -1.95 16.78 -9.51
CA VAL A 139 -2.66 17.47 -8.40
C VAL A 139 -1.73 18.36 -7.56
N MET A 140 -0.43 18.06 -7.52
CA MET A 140 0.55 18.94 -6.87
C MET A 140 0.94 20.11 -7.77
N GLN A 141 0.94 19.96 -9.09
CA GLN A 141 1.26 21.03 -10.05
C GLN A 141 0.08 21.98 -10.31
N ALA A 142 -1.16 21.55 -10.05
CA ALA A 142 -2.36 22.39 -10.01
C ALA A 142 -2.51 23.15 -8.66
#